data_AF-A0A6I9XZC1-F1
#
_entry.id   AF-A0A6I9XZC1-F1
#
_cell.length_a   1.000
_cell.length_b   1.000
_cell.length_c   1.000
_cell.angle_alpha   90.00
_cell.angle_beta   90.00
_cell.angle_gamma   90.00
#
_symmetry.space_group_name_H-M   'P 1'
#
loop_
_entity.id
_entity.type
_entity.pdbx_description
1 polymer ?
#
loop_
_entity_poly.entity_id
_entity_poly.type
_entity_poly.pdbx_seq_one_letter_code
_entity_poly.pdbx_strand_id
1 'polypeptide(L)'
;MDYDQSTSGQPEQQQSPSANNPEDLPSQNYFGKASETPLLQSPENTAQAQPETKLCDVSEELSQQLEDIIKTYGSAACLVEEGNMKATDGAEKGDLFSPEDGVYEDGHDEPEKDQAPLGDGSKEASIPKEQKLEKKILKGLGKEATLLIQHLTKLNTAEEKLELLFKKYAELLEEHRSEQKKLKYLQKKQAQLMKEKDQLQSEHSRAILARSKLESLCRQLQRHNKTLKEETLQRAREEEEKRKEITNHFQGTLNDIQAQIEQQSERNMKLCQENSELAEKLKSIIDQYEVREEHLDKIFKHRELQQKLVDAKLEQSQEVMKEAEDRHQREKEYLLTQAAEWKLQTKMLKEQETVLRAQLTLYSERFEEFQKTLTKSNEVFANFKQEMDKMTKKMKKLEKDTATWKARFENCNKALLDMIE
;
A
#
# COMPACT_ATOMS: atom_id res chain seq x y z
N MET A 1 -42.95 -28.03 -52.39
CA MET A 1 -43.75 -26.80 -52.19
C MET A 1 -42.89 -25.89 -51.34
N ASP A 2 -41.76 -25.41 -51.85
CA ASP A 2 -41.64 -24.32 -52.84
C ASP A 2 -42.32 -23.06 -52.26
N TYR A 3 -41.63 -21.97 -51.96
CA TYR A 3 -40.76 -21.22 -52.86
C TYR A 3 -39.73 -20.36 -52.10
N ASP A 4 -38.52 -20.34 -52.67
CA ASP A 4 -37.56 -19.25 -52.65
C ASP A 4 -38.18 -17.92 -53.09
N GLN A 5 -37.74 -16.81 -52.47
CA GLN A 5 -37.51 -15.59 -53.23
C GLN A 5 -36.39 -14.73 -52.61
N SER A 6 -35.22 -14.83 -53.25
CA SER A 6 -34.11 -13.90 -53.18
C SER A 6 -34.47 -12.56 -53.83
N THR A 7 -33.99 -11.44 -53.28
CA THR A 7 -33.52 -10.31 -54.09
C THR A 7 -32.45 -9.49 -53.35
N SER A 8 -31.31 -9.39 -54.03
CA SER A 8 -30.15 -8.53 -53.78
C SER A 8 -30.43 -7.07 -54.21
N GLY A 9 -29.77 -6.11 -53.57
CA GLY A 9 -29.71 -4.70 -54.03
C GLY A 9 -28.89 -3.78 -53.11
N GLN A 10 -27.59 -3.63 -53.38
CA GLN A 10 -26.83 -2.35 -53.24
C GLN A 10 -26.93 -1.59 -54.60
N PRO A 11 -26.52 -0.31 -54.80
CA PRO A 11 -25.68 0.64 -54.04
C PRO A 11 -26.34 2.07 -53.92
N GLU A 12 -25.81 3.11 -53.26
CA GLU A 12 -24.84 4.14 -53.68
C GLU A 12 -24.76 5.17 -52.53
N GLN A 13 -23.58 5.45 -51.96
CA GLN A 13 -22.77 6.66 -52.22
C GLN A 13 -23.49 8.02 -52.10
N GLN A 14 -23.13 8.77 -51.04
CA GLN A 14 -22.71 10.15 -51.23
C GLN A 14 -21.51 10.50 -50.35
N GLN A 15 -20.59 11.19 -51.00
CA GLN A 15 -19.20 11.45 -50.63
C GLN A 15 -19.04 12.66 -49.69
N SER A 16 -17.89 12.61 -49.02
CA SER A 16 -17.11 13.61 -48.28
C SER A 16 -16.85 14.93 -49.05
N PRO A 17 -16.25 16.01 -48.47
CA PRO A 17 -14.84 16.07 -48.02
C PRO A 17 -14.62 16.76 -46.64
N SER A 18 -13.70 16.28 -45.80
CA SER A 18 -12.25 16.63 -45.74
C SER A 18 -12.01 18.03 -45.10
N ALA A 19 -11.10 18.26 -44.16
CA ALA A 19 -9.76 17.70 -44.04
C ALA A 19 -9.07 18.06 -42.69
N ASN A 20 -8.05 17.26 -42.33
CA ASN A 20 -6.77 17.58 -41.65
C ASN A 20 -6.83 18.06 -40.17
N ASN A 21 -6.05 17.56 -39.20
CA ASN A 21 -4.87 16.71 -39.15
C ASN A 21 -4.78 16.05 -37.74
N PRO A 22 -3.97 15.00 -37.54
CA PRO A 22 -3.84 14.27 -36.28
C PRO A 22 -2.55 14.67 -35.54
N GLU A 23 -2.64 15.31 -34.37
CA GLU A 23 -1.53 15.41 -33.42
C GLU A 23 -2.04 15.33 -31.97
N ASP A 24 -1.25 14.64 -31.16
CA ASP A 24 -1.24 14.55 -29.69
C ASP A 24 -2.37 13.79 -28.95
N LEU A 25 -2.18 12.46 -28.93
CA LEU A 25 -2.50 11.62 -27.78
C LEU A 25 -1.48 11.86 -26.66
N PRO A 26 -1.87 12.15 -25.41
CA PRO A 26 -1.06 11.78 -24.27
C PRO A 26 -1.37 10.31 -23.94
N SER A 27 -0.56 9.41 -24.50
CA SER A 27 -0.35 8.08 -23.94
C SER A 27 0.14 8.27 -22.50
N GLN A 28 -0.77 8.19 -21.54
CA GLN A 28 -0.39 8.19 -20.14
C GLN A 28 0.21 6.82 -19.84
N ASN A 29 1.55 6.81 -19.92
CA ASN A 29 2.43 5.72 -19.58
C ASN A 29 1.93 4.95 -18.35
N TYR A 30 1.43 3.74 -18.60
CA TYR A 30 1.68 2.63 -17.70
C TYR A 30 3.20 2.46 -17.63
N PHE A 31 3.83 3.16 -16.69
CA PHE A 31 5.15 2.77 -16.22
C PHE A 31 4.98 1.44 -15.50
N GLY A 32 5.06 0.36 -16.28
CA GLY A 32 5.68 -0.86 -15.80
C GLY A 32 7.09 -0.51 -15.38
N LYS A 33 7.27 -0.13 -14.12
CA LYS A 33 8.56 -0.35 -13.46
C LYS A 33 8.62 -1.85 -13.28
N ALA A 34 9.36 -2.48 -14.19
CA ALA A 34 10.00 -3.74 -13.95
C ALA A 34 10.53 -3.71 -12.52
N SER A 35 10.04 -4.65 -11.72
CA SER A 35 10.69 -5.12 -10.52
C SER A 35 12.10 -5.55 -10.91
N GLU A 36 13.03 -4.60 -10.90
CA GLU A 36 14.43 -4.90 -10.66
C GLU A 36 14.50 -5.44 -9.24
N THR A 37 14.38 -6.75 -9.15
CA THR A 37 14.96 -7.56 -8.08
C THR A 37 16.33 -6.96 -7.76
N PRO A 38 16.60 -6.47 -6.54
CA PRO A 38 17.96 -6.46 -6.06
C PRO A 38 18.30 -7.94 -5.94
N LEU A 39 19.04 -8.43 -6.94
CA LEU A 39 19.85 -9.62 -6.77
C LEU A 39 20.59 -9.40 -5.45
N LEU A 40 20.26 -10.26 -4.49
CA LEU A 40 20.95 -10.38 -3.22
C LEU A 40 22.40 -10.72 -3.57
N GLN A 41 23.21 -9.70 -3.82
CA GLN A 41 24.63 -9.80 -3.66
C GLN A 41 24.79 -10.06 -2.16
N SER A 42 24.99 -11.34 -1.85
CA SER A 42 25.72 -11.77 -0.67
C SER A 42 26.80 -10.73 -0.39
N PRO A 43 27.02 -10.32 0.88
CA PRO A 43 28.26 -9.66 1.18
C PRO A 43 29.35 -10.68 0.83
N GLU A 44 29.93 -10.54 -0.37
CA GLU A 44 31.24 -11.06 -0.65
C GLU A 44 32.07 -10.52 0.48
N ASN A 45 32.48 -11.45 1.35
CA ASN A 45 33.61 -11.34 2.23
C ASN A 45 34.74 -10.71 1.42
N THR A 46 34.74 -9.37 1.39
CA THR A 46 35.97 -8.64 1.23
C THR A 46 36.62 -8.85 2.57
N ALA A 47 37.30 -10.00 2.66
CA ALA A 47 38.47 -10.19 3.46
C ALA A 47 39.38 -9.01 3.11
N GLN A 48 39.13 -7.85 3.71
CA GLN A 48 40.20 -7.00 4.14
C GLN A 48 41.01 -7.91 5.05
N ALA A 49 42.01 -8.53 4.43
CA ALA A 49 43.24 -8.89 5.08
C ALA A 49 43.58 -7.70 5.96
N GLN A 50 43.14 -7.80 7.22
CA GLN A 50 43.93 -7.31 8.33
C GLN A 50 45.35 -7.73 7.95
N PRO A 51 46.32 -6.81 7.88
CA PRO A 51 47.69 -7.27 7.77
C PRO A 51 47.80 -8.25 8.92
N GLU A 52 48.11 -9.51 8.62
CA GLU A 52 48.65 -10.45 9.58
C GLU A 52 49.90 -9.74 10.08
N THR A 53 49.66 -8.87 11.06
CA THR A 53 50.63 -8.01 11.68
C THR A 53 51.31 -9.02 12.53
N LYS A 54 52.33 -9.66 11.94
CA LYS A 54 53.17 -10.70 12.50
C LYS A 54 53.07 -10.64 14.03
N LEU A 55 52.13 -11.40 14.59
CA LEU A 55 52.05 -11.62 16.03
C LEU A 55 53.09 -12.70 16.38
N CYS A 56 54.21 -12.69 15.66
CA CYS A 56 55.46 -13.22 16.15
C CYS A 56 55.78 -12.40 17.39
N ASP A 57 55.52 -13.04 18.51
CA ASP A 57 56.62 -13.43 19.37
C ASP A 57 57.00 -12.52 20.48
N VAL A 58 56.09 -11.77 21.07
CA VAL A 58 56.38 -11.37 22.45
C VAL A 58 56.63 -12.63 23.31
N SER A 59 55.94 -13.74 23.02
CA SER A 59 56.19 -15.04 23.67
C SER A 59 57.48 -15.73 23.21
N GLU A 60 57.76 -15.85 21.90
CA GLU A 60 59.03 -16.49 21.46
C GLU A 60 60.26 -15.59 21.73
N GLU A 61 60.13 -14.26 21.70
CA GLU A 61 61.20 -13.31 22.02
C GLU A 61 61.53 -13.34 23.53
N LEU A 62 60.51 -13.48 24.40
CA LEU A 62 60.76 -13.78 25.82
C LEU A 62 61.42 -15.15 26.02
N SER A 63 61.01 -16.15 25.23
CA SER A 63 61.57 -17.51 25.32
C SER A 63 63.04 -17.52 24.86
N GLN A 64 63.36 -16.82 23.78
CA GLN A 64 64.71 -16.64 23.26
C GLN A 64 65.60 -15.89 24.26
N GLN A 65 65.07 -14.84 24.92
CA GLN A 65 65.79 -14.12 25.98
C GLN A 65 66.06 -15.00 27.21
N LEU A 66 65.12 -15.89 27.59
CA LEU A 66 65.33 -16.87 28.67
C LEU A 66 66.45 -17.85 28.30
N GLU A 67 66.41 -18.39 27.10
CA GLU A 67 67.40 -19.32 26.53
C GLU A 67 68.81 -18.69 26.54
N ASP A 68 68.94 -17.42 26.15
CA ASP A 68 70.21 -16.69 26.14
C ASP A 68 70.77 -16.45 27.56
N ILE A 69 69.89 -16.20 28.55
CA ILE A 69 70.29 -16.08 29.96
C ILE A 69 70.82 -17.43 30.46
N ILE A 70 70.12 -18.52 30.15
CA ILE A 70 70.53 -19.88 30.55
C ILE A 70 71.88 -20.23 29.91
N LYS A 71 72.08 -19.95 28.61
CA LYS A 71 73.36 -20.19 27.92
C LYS A 71 74.51 -19.37 28.51
N THR A 72 74.26 -18.10 28.84
CA THR A 72 75.32 -17.17 29.31
C THR A 72 75.69 -17.37 30.78
N TYR A 73 74.72 -17.74 31.63
CA TYR A 73 74.88 -17.77 33.10
C TYR A 73 74.64 -19.15 33.74
N GLY A 74 73.95 -20.08 33.07
CA GLY A 74 73.59 -21.41 33.59
C GLY A 74 74.73 -22.43 33.63
N SER A 75 75.83 -22.14 32.92
CA SER A 75 77.02 -23.02 32.88
C SER A 75 77.75 -23.18 34.24
N ALA A 76 77.37 -22.40 35.26
CA ALA A 76 77.91 -22.52 36.62
C ALA A 76 77.37 -23.74 37.42
N ALA A 77 76.18 -24.25 37.09
CA ALA A 77 75.49 -25.25 37.91
C ALA A 77 75.78 -26.71 37.50
N CYS A 78 76.26 -26.96 36.27
CA CYS A 78 76.51 -28.33 35.80
C CYS A 78 77.77 -28.99 36.38
N LEU A 79 78.66 -28.24 37.05
CA LEU A 79 79.88 -28.80 37.65
C LEU A 79 79.67 -29.44 39.04
N VAL A 80 78.46 -29.37 39.60
CA VAL A 80 78.17 -29.93 40.94
C VAL A 80 77.64 -31.37 40.88
N GLU A 81 77.22 -31.86 39.70
CA GLU A 81 76.51 -33.15 39.54
C GLU A 81 77.42 -34.34 39.12
N GLU A 82 78.70 -34.16 38.80
CA GLU A 82 79.58 -35.27 38.38
C GLU A 82 80.09 -36.16 39.55
N GLY A 83 79.66 -35.92 40.78
CA GLY A 83 80.13 -36.62 41.99
C GLY A 83 79.28 -37.79 42.51
N ASN A 84 78.07 -38.04 41.98
CA ASN A 84 77.16 -39.02 42.60
C ASN A 84 76.42 -39.90 41.58
N MET A 85 77.18 -40.72 40.85
CA MET A 85 76.62 -41.88 40.13
C MET A 85 76.98 -43.19 40.84
N LYS A 86 76.10 -43.68 41.72
CA LYS A 86 75.79 -45.11 41.89
C LYS A 86 74.71 -45.33 42.96
N ALA A 87 73.46 -45.45 42.52
CA ALA A 87 72.59 -46.58 42.88
C ALA A 87 71.20 -46.44 42.24
N THR A 88 70.83 -47.53 41.57
CA THR A 88 69.47 -48.04 41.32
C THR A 88 68.58 -47.31 40.30
N ASP A 89 68.53 -47.98 39.15
CA ASP A 89 67.59 -47.89 38.04
C ASP A 89 66.28 -48.66 38.34
N GLY A 90 65.16 -48.22 37.74
CA GLY A 90 63.83 -48.86 37.73
C GLY A 90 62.73 -48.04 38.43
N ALA A 91 62.04 -47.09 37.78
CA ALA A 91 60.89 -47.27 36.86
C ALA A 91 59.73 -48.06 37.53
N GLU A 92 58.48 -47.62 37.66
CA GLU A 92 57.67 -46.66 36.90
C GLU A 92 56.38 -46.26 37.68
N LYS A 93 55.95 -45.01 37.48
CA LYS A 93 54.57 -44.46 37.33
C LYS A 93 53.41 -44.85 38.26
N GLY A 94 52.69 -43.80 38.69
CA GLY A 94 51.24 -43.85 38.92
C GLY A 94 50.65 -42.67 39.68
N ASP A 95 50.15 -41.67 38.95
CA ASP A 95 49.09 -40.70 39.28
C ASP A 95 49.12 -39.84 40.56
N LEU A 96 49.20 -38.53 40.31
CA LEU A 96 48.64 -37.49 41.16
C LEU A 96 47.57 -36.76 40.32
N PHE A 97 46.29 -36.77 40.73
CA PHE A 97 45.49 -35.57 40.98
C PHE A 97 43.99 -35.83 41.26
N SER A 98 43.47 -34.91 42.09
CA SER A 98 42.08 -34.64 42.52
C SER A 98 41.69 -35.29 43.86
N PRO A 99 40.92 -34.62 44.75
CA PRO A 99 39.94 -33.54 44.48
C PRO A 99 40.07 -32.32 45.44
N GLU A 100 39.74 -31.10 45.00
CA GLU A 100 38.45 -30.40 45.26
C GLU A 100 38.40 -29.66 46.61
N ASP A 101 38.22 -28.35 46.46
CA ASP A 101 37.57 -27.36 47.33
C ASP A 101 37.47 -27.63 48.83
N GLY A 102 38.23 -26.81 49.57
CA GLY A 102 38.01 -26.52 50.99
C GLY A 102 37.96 -25.01 51.21
N VAL A 103 36.75 -24.46 51.26
CA VAL A 103 36.45 -23.10 51.70
C VAL A 103 36.76 -22.99 53.20
N TYR A 104 37.65 -22.07 53.59
CA TYR A 104 37.66 -21.46 54.92
C TYR A 104 38.10 -19.99 54.82
N GLU A 105 37.19 -19.12 55.24
CA GLU A 105 37.44 -17.76 55.75
C GLU A 105 38.44 -17.82 56.92
N ASP A 106 39.39 -16.89 56.98
CA ASP A 106 39.76 -16.28 58.25
C ASP A 106 40.49 -14.95 58.02
N GLY A 107 39.97 -13.91 58.65
CA GLY A 107 40.59 -12.60 58.71
C GLY A 107 41.59 -12.52 59.85
N HIS A 108 42.71 -11.84 59.63
CA HIS A 108 43.38 -11.09 60.69
C HIS A 108 44.30 -10.04 60.07
N ASP A 109 43.82 -8.79 60.08
CA ASP A 109 44.66 -7.60 60.08
C ASP A 109 45.17 -7.40 61.52
N GLU A 110 46.47 -7.18 61.69
CA GLU A 110 47.05 -6.36 62.77
C GLU A 110 48.47 -5.92 62.30
N PRO A 111 48.90 -4.68 62.55
CA PRO A 111 50.16 -4.14 62.04
C PRO A 111 51.28 -4.19 63.09
N GLU A 112 52.47 -4.67 62.71
CA GLU A 112 53.67 -4.51 63.54
C GLU A 112 54.61 -3.41 63.02
N LYS A 113 55.12 -2.67 63.99
CA LYS A 113 55.97 -1.49 63.90
C LYS A 113 57.34 -1.83 64.49
N ASP A 114 58.35 -1.07 64.05
CA ASP A 114 59.65 -0.83 64.69
C ASP A 114 60.70 -1.96 64.70
N GLN A 115 61.83 -1.76 64.00
CA GLN A 115 63.11 -1.31 64.62
C GLN A 115 64.32 -1.51 63.67
N ALA A 116 65.13 -0.45 63.53
CA ALA A 116 66.58 -0.52 63.29
C ALA A 116 67.28 -0.93 64.62
N PRO A 117 68.61 -1.21 64.73
CA PRO A 117 69.73 -0.72 63.90
C PRO A 117 70.93 -1.70 63.74
N LEU A 118 71.99 -1.28 63.03
CA LEU A 118 73.38 -1.20 63.54
C LEU A 118 74.39 -1.08 62.39
N GLY A 119 75.29 -0.11 62.54
CA GLY A 119 76.40 0.17 61.63
C GLY A 119 77.71 -0.52 62.03
N ASP A 120 78.66 -0.45 61.11
CA ASP A 120 80.09 -0.75 61.29
C ASP A 120 80.81 0.07 60.18
N GLY A 121 81.79 0.95 60.42
CA GLY A 121 82.84 0.90 61.43
C GLY A 121 84.17 0.52 60.77
N SER A 122 84.69 1.36 59.86
CA SER A 122 86.05 1.21 59.38
C SER A 122 86.72 2.56 59.14
N LYS A 123 87.70 2.87 59.99
CA LYS A 123 89.03 3.29 59.54
C LYS A 123 90.05 3.38 60.68
N GLU A 124 91.16 2.69 60.42
CA GLU A 124 92.54 3.13 60.67
C GLU A 124 92.99 3.46 62.10
N ALA A 125 93.76 2.52 62.69
CA ALA A 125 94.87 2.86 63.57
C ALA A 125 95.80 1.64 63.76
N SER A 126 96.79 1.47 62.88
CA SER A 126 97.84 0.45 63.06
C SER A 126 99.24 0.98 62.82
N ILE A 127 99.53 2.19 63.28
CA ILE A 127 100.91 2.72 63.39
C ILE A 127 101.52 2.51 64.81
N PRO A 128 100.80 2.36 65.94
CA PRO A 128 101.45 2.24 67.26
C PRO A 128 101.83 0.81 67.69
N LYS A 129 101.42 -0.23 66.94
CA LYS A 129 101.64 -1.64 67.33
C LYS A 129 103.03 -2.15 66.96
N GLU A 130 103.59 -1.66 65.86
CA GLU A 130 104.88 -2.11 65.34
C GLU A 130 106.04 -1.71 66.27
N GLN A 131 106.07 -0.46 66.74
CA GLN A 131 107.06 0.03 67.72
C GLN A 131 106.99 -0.69 69.09
N LYS A 132 105.80 -1.19 69.48
CA LYS A 132 105.60 -1.91 70.76
C LYS A 132 106.02 -3.38 70.66
N LEU A 133 105.92 -3.97 69.47
CA LEU A 133 106.45 -5.31 69.16
C LEU A 133 107.98 -5.28 69.03
N GLU A 134 108.55 -4.28 68.36
CA GLU A 134 110.01 -4.10 68.26
C GLU A 134 110.66 -3.95 69.65
N LYS A 135 110.06 -3.14 70.54
CA LYS A 135 110.54 -3.00 71.93
C LYS A 135 110.47 -4.30 72.74
N LYS A 136 109.50 -5.18 72.46
CA LYS A 136 109.40 -6.50 73.11
C LYS A 136 110.43 -7.49 72.56
N ILE A 137 110.69 -7.46 71.25
CA ILE A 137 111.70 -8.30 70.60
C ILE A 137 113.10 -7.92 71.10
N LEU A 138 113.44 -6.62 71.17
CA LEU A 138 114.71 -6.15 71.73
C LEU A 138 114.92 -6.59 73.18
N LYS A 139 113.86 -6.55 74.00
CA LYS A 139 113.93 -6.93 75.42
C LYS A 139 113.97 -8.45 75.64
N GLY A 140 113.42 -9.25 74.71
CA GLY A 140 113.54 -10.71 74.69
C GLY A 140 114.95 -11.15 74.31
N LEU A 141 115.48 -10.60 73.21
CA LEU A 141 116.87 -10.80 72.76
C LEU A 141 117.89 -10.45 73.85
N GLY A 142 117.67 -9.37 74.62
CA GLY A 142 118.56 -9.00 75.72
C GLY A 142 118.65 -10.05 76.84
N LYS A 143 117.55 -10.76 77.15
CA LYS A 143 117.55 -11.81 78.18
C LYS A 143 118.24 -13.08 77.71
N GLU A 144 118.01 -13.50 76.46
CA GLU A 144 118.69 -14.64 75.85
C GLU A 144 120.18 -14.38 75.67
N ALA A 145 120.56 -13.17 75.26
CA ALA A 145 121.97 -12.76 75.16
C ALA A 145 122.68 -12.83 76.52
N THR A 146 122.02 -12.42 77.60
CA THR A 146 122.58 -12.49 78.96
C THR A 146 122.78 -13.93 79.43
N LEU A 147 121.81 -14.82 79.15
CA LEU A 147 121.91 -16.26 79.48
C LEU A 147 123.01 -16.96 78.67
N LEU A 148 123.16 -16.61 77.39
CA LEU A 148 124.20 -17.16 76.53
C LEU A 148 125.61 -16.77 77.04
N ILE A 149 125.81 -15.49 77.39
CA ILE A 149 127.07 -15.01 78.00
C ILE A 149 127.37 -15.76 79.31
N GLN A 150 126.36 -15.97 80.15
CA GLN A 150 126.54 -16.69 81.42
C GLN A 150 126.93 -18.16 81.21
N HIS A 151 126.42 -18.83 80.17
CA HIS A 151 126.82 -20.19 79.78
C HIS A 151 128.25 -20.22 79.21
N LEU A 152 128.62 -19.24 78.39
CA LEU A 152 129.97 -19.12 77.84
C LEU A 152 131.02 -18.81 78.92
N THR A 153 130.65 -18.12 80.01
CA THR A 153 131.58 -17.78 81.10
C THR A 153 131.94 -19.01 81.96
N LYS A 154 131.09 -20.05 81.98
CA LYS A 154 131.27 -21.28 82.77
C LYS A 154 132.16 -22.35 82.11
N LEU A 155 132.51 -22.16 80.85
CA LEU A 155 133.39 -23.06 80.11
C LEU A 155 134.84 -22.55 80.22
N ASN A 156 135.83 -23.42 80.39
CA ASN A 156 137.21 -23.00 80.75
C ASN A 156 138.15 -22.98 79.53
N THR A 157 137.80 -23.70 78.46
CA THR A 157 138.56 -23.75 77.21
C THR A 157 137.87 -22.91 76.14
N ALA A 158 138.68 -22.26 75.29
CA ALA A 158 138.16 -21.46 74.19
C ALA A 158 137.35 -22.30 73.18
N GLU A 159 137.70 -23.59 73.03
CA GLU A 159 137.06 -24.55 72.13
C GLU A 159 135.61 -24.88 72.54
N GLU A 160 135.34 -25.14 73.83
CA GLU A 160 133.99 -25.46 74.31
C GLU A 160 133.01 -24.28 74.18
N LYS A 161 133.49 -23.05 74.43
CA LYS A 161 132.70 -21.82 74.22
C LYS A 161 132.32 -21.65 72.76
N LEU A 162 133.27 -21.93 71.88
CA LEU A 162 133.08 -21.86 70.44
C LEU A 162 132.05 -22.90 69.99
N GLU A 163 132.12 -24.13 70.51
CA GLU A 163 131.22 -25.22 70.15
C GLU A 163 129.77 -24.99 70.62
N LEU A 164 129.55 -24.47 71.83
CA LEU A 164 128.21 -24.10 72.30
C LEU A 164 127.62 -22.94 71.49
N LEU A 165 128.45 -21.95 71.14
CA LEU A 165 128.03 -20.84 70.27
C LEU A 165 127.68 -21.35 68.86
N PHE A 166 128.48 -22.27 68.30
CA PHE A 166 128.18 -22.92 67.02
C PHE A 166 126.88 -23.71 67.06
N LYS A 167 126.63 -24.47 68.13
CA LYS A 167 125.38 -25.22 68.31
C LYS A 167 124.16 -24.29 68.38
N LYS A 168 124.24 -23.22 69.17
CA LYS A 168 123.17 -22.22 69.27
C LYS A 168 122.93 -21.48 67.95
N TYR A 169 124.01 -21.16 67.24
CA TYR A 169 123.92 -20.59 65.90
C TYR A 169 123.27 -21.57 64.92
N ALA A 170 123.60 -22.87 64.98
CA ALA A 170 122.99 -23.90 64.14
C ALA A 170 121.50 -24.10 64.44
N GLU A 171 121.10 -24.13 65.73
CA GLU A 171 119.70 -24.18 66.16
C GLU A 171 118.90 -22.97 65.63
N LEU A 172 119.43 -21.75 65.77
CA LEU A 172 118.82 -20.53 65.26
C LEU A 172 118.69 -20.55 63.73
N LEU A 173 119.69 -21.07 63.03
CA LEU A 173 119.69 -21.19 61.57
C LEU A 173 118.66 -22.25 61.11
N GLU A 174 118.47 -23.32 61.87
CA GLU A 174 117.44 -24.33 61.61
C GLU A 174 116.03 -23.79 61.89
N GLU A 175 115.83 -23.07 62.99
CA GLU A 175 114.56 -22.40 63.32
C GLU A 175 114.20 -21.39 62.24
N HIS A 176 115.15 -20.52 61.84
CA HIS A 176 114.95 -19.58 60.74
C HIS A 176 114.64 -20.31 59.41
N ARG A 177 115.30 -21.42 59.11
CA ARG A 177 114.95 -22.26 57.93
C ARG A 177 113.53 -22.83 58.03
N SER A 178 113.09 -23.24 59.22
CA SER A 178 111.75 -23.81 59.46
C SER A 178 110.65 -22.74 59.34
N GLU A 179 110.87 -21.56 59.93
CA GLU A 179 110.00 -20.40 59.83
C GLU A 179 109.91 -19.90 58.40
N GLN A 180 111.04 -19.85 57.68
CA GLN A 180 111.06 -19.46 56.28
C GLN A 180 110.27 -20.44 55.39
N LYS A 181 110.30 -21.75 55.67
CA LYS A 181 109.42 -22.73 55.01
C LYS A 181 107.95 -22.47 55.32
N LYS A 182 107.61 -22.21 56.60
CA LYS A 182 106.25 -21.91 57.05
C LYS A 182 105.71 -20.61 56.43
N LEU A 183 106.55 -19.57 56.35
CA LEU A 183 106.23 -18.30 55.70
C LEU A 183 105.93 -18.52 54.20
N LYS A 184 106.79 -19.26 53.49
CA LYS A 184 106.55 -19.60 52.06
C LYS A 184 105.25 -20.39 51.87
N TYR A 185 104.93 -21.32 52.78
CA TYR A 185 103.66 -22.07 52.75
C TYR A 185 102.45 -21.16 52.99
N LEU A 186 102.48 -20.32 54.02
CA LEU A 186 101.41 -19.38 54.32
C LEU A 186 101.22 -18.36 53.19
N GLN A 187 102.30 -17.89 52.56
CA GLN A 187 102.25 -16.98 51.41
C GLN A 187 101.59 -17.65 50.19
N LYS A 188 101.90 -18.93 49.92
CA LYS A 188 101.20 -19.72 48.88
C LYS A 188 99.71 -19.89 49.22
N LYS A 189 99.39 -20.22 50.47
CA LYS A 189 98.00 -20.36 50.93
C LYS A 189 97.23 -19.04 50.81
N GLN A 190 97.84 -17.92 51.17
CA GLN A 190 97.27 -16.59 51.00
C GLN A 190 97.02 -16.27 49.53
N ALA A 191 97.98 -16.56 48.64
CA ALA A 191 97.80 -16.37 47.20
C ALA A 191 96.67 -17.24 46.63
N GLN A 192 96.52 -18.49 47.12
CA GLN A 192 95.42 -19.36 46.73
C GLN A 192 94.07 -18.84 47.22
N LEU A 193 93.96 -18.46 48.50
CA LEU A 193 92.73 -17.87 49.06
C LEU A 193 92.34 -16.56 48.36
N MET A 194 93.31 -15.73 47.95
CA MET A 194 93.01 -14.54 47.14
C MET A 194 92.42 -14.91 45.79
N LYS A 195 92.97 -15.91 45.09
CA LYS A 195 92.40 -16.40 43.83
C LYS A 195 90.99 -16.97 44.00
N GLU A 196 90.77 -17.76 45.05
CA GLU A 196 89.44 -18.31 45.36
C GLU A 196 88.43 -17.20 45.69
N LYS A 197 88.85 -16.18 46.45
CA LYS A 197 88.02 -14.99 46.73
C LYS A 197 87.65 -14.24 45.46
N ASP A 198 88.62 -13.98 44.58
CA ASP A 198 88.39 -13.26 43.33
C ASP A 198 87.49 -14.09 42.38
N GLN A 199 87.68 -15.40 42.35
CA GLN A 199 86.81 -16.33 41.61
C GLN A 199 85.37 -16.27 42.13
N LEU A 200 85.15 -16.43 43.44
CA LEU A 200 83.82 -16.34 44.05
C LEU A 200 83.17 -14.95 43.85
N GLN A 201 83.96 -13.88 43.92
CA GLN A 201 83.48 -12.52 43.67
C GLN A 201 83.02 -12.35 42.22
N SER A 202 83.75 -12.93 41.26
CA SER A 202 83.35 -12.93 39.85
C SER A 202 82.08 -13.75 39.60
N GLU A 203 81.95 -14.91 40.25
CA GLU A 203 80.76 -15.76 40.18
C GLU A 203 79.54 -15.09 40.81
N HIS A 204 79.72 -14.43 41.95
CA HIS A 204 78.66 -13.65 42.60
C HIS A 204 78.18 -12.49 41.73
N SER A 205 79.12 -11.74 41.14
CA SER A 205 78.80 -10.66 40.19
C SER A 205 78.03 -11.19 38.98
N ARG A 206 78.44 -12.35 38.46
CA ARG A 206 77.75 -13.06 37.36
C ARG A 206 76.33 -13.49 37.75
N ALA A 207 76.14 -14.02 38.96
CA ALA A 207 74.83 -14.44 39.47
C ALA A 207 73.87 -13.25 39.66
N ILE A 208 74.35 -12.10 40.15
CA ILE A 208 73.55 -10.87 40.28
C ILE A 208 73.02 -10.42 38.91
N LEU A 209 73.87 -10.44 37.88
CA LEU A 209 73.47 -10.07 36.52
C LEU A 209 72.42 -11.02 35.95
N ALA A 210 72.59 -12.34 36.16
CA ALA A 210 71.60 -13.33 35.76
C ALA A 210 70.25 -13.09 36.45
N ARG A 211 70.26 -12.84 37.78
CA ARG A 211 69.07 -12.54 38.56
C ARG A 211 68.34 -11.31 38.05
N SER A 212 69.06 -10.21 37.81
CA SER A 212 68.48 -8.97 37.28
C SER A 212 67.81 -9.17 35.91
N LYS A 213 68.43 -9.94 35.01
CA LYS A 213 67.85 -10.27 33.70
C LYS A 213 66.59 -11.12 33.84
N LEU A 214 66.60 -12.14 34.69
CA LEU A 214 65.41 -12.98 34.96
C LEU A 214 64.28 -12.19 35.61
N GLU A 215 64.58 -11.29 36.56
CA GLU A 215 63.59 -10.40 37.17
C GLU A 215 62.94 -9.48 36.12
N SER A 216 63.73 -8.92 35.19
CA SER A 216 63.22 -8.11 34.08
C SER A 216 62.29 -8.92 33.18
N LEU A 217 62.70 -10.14 32.82
CA LEU A 217 61.93 -11.04 31.98
C LEU A 217 60.61 -11.44 32.66
N CYS A 218 60.62 -11.77 33.95
CA CYS A 218 59.42 -12.05 34.73
C CYS A 218 58.45 -10.86 34.73
N ARG A 219 58.94 -9.64 34.89
CA ARG A 219 58.10 -8.43 34.82
C ARG A 219 57.52 -8.23 33.43
N GLN A 220 58.29 -8.48 32.37
CA GLN A 220 57.79 -8.42 30.99
C GLN A 220 56.72 -9.49 30.73
N LEU A 221 56.94 -10.73 31.17
CA LEU A 221 55.98 -11.82 31.04
C LEU A 221 54.67 -11.50 31.77
N GLN A 222 54.76 -10.95 32.99
CA GLN A 222 53.58 -10.53 33.75
C GLN A 222 52.80 -9.41 33.06
N ARG A 223 53.50 -8.41 32.50
CA ARG A 223 52.83 -7.34 31.72
C ARG A 223 52.16 -7.90 30.48
N HIS A 224 52.84 -8.74 29.72
CA HIS A 224 52.27 -9.37 28.53
C HIS A 224 51.05 -10.23 28.87
N ASN A 225 51.12 -11.05 29.93
CA ASN A 225 49.96 -11.82 30.40
C ASN A 225 48.78 -10.93 30.79
N LYS A 226 49.04 -9.79 31.45
CA LYS A 226 47.99 -8.83 31.81
C LYS A 226 47.35 -8.22 30.55
N THR A 227 48.16 -7.72 29.62
CA THR A 227 47.69 -7.16 28.35
C THR A 227 46.92 -8.19 27.52
N LEU A 228 47.42 -9.43 27.42
CA LEU A 228 46.74 -10.50 26.69
C LEU A 228 45.36 -10.81 27.28
N LYS A 229 45.24 -10.85 28.62
CA LYS A 229 43.95 -11.03 29.29
C LYS A 229 42.99 -9.87 28.99
N GLU A 230 43.49 -8.63 29.07
CA GLU A 230 42.70 -7.43 28.77
C GLU A 230 42.24 -7.41 27.31
N GLU A 231 43.13 -7.70 26.35
CA GLU A 231 42.79 -7.77 24.92
C GLU A 231 41.83 -8.90 24.59
N THR A 232 41.99 -10.08 25.20
CA THR A 232 41.07 -11.22 24.99
C THR A 232 39.68 -10.85 25.49
N LEU A 233 39.60 -10.23 26.67
CA LEU A 233 38.33 -9.81 27.26
C LEU A 233 37.70 -8.66 26.47
N GLN A 234 38.51 -7.75 25.95
CA GLN A 234 38.06 -6.67 25.08
C GLN A 234 37.55 -7.20 23.73
N ARG A 235 38.27 -8.12 23.09
CA ARG A 235 37.82 -8.81 21.87
C ARG A 235 36.49 -9.54 22.09
N ALA A 236 36.33 -10.21 23.23
CA ALA A 236 35.07 -10.88 23.56
C ALA A 236 33.90 -9.89 23.69
N ARG A 237 34.13 -8.70 24.27
CA ARG A 237 33.10 -7.64 24.33
C ARG A 237 32.74 -7.09 22.96
N GLU A 238 33.74 -6.83 22.11
CA GLU A 238 33.52 -6.31 20.76
C GLU A 238 32.79 -7.31 19.87
N GLU A 239 33.11 -8.61 19.97
CA GLU A 239 32.38 -9.65 19.23
C GLU A 239 30.93 -9.76 19.72
N GLU A 240 30.69 -9.66 21.03
CA GLU A 240 29.35 -9.64 21.59
C GLU A 240 28.55 -8.41 21.16
N GLU A 241 29.18 -7.24 21.09
CA GLU A 241 28.56 -6.01 20.58
C GLU A 241 28.20 -6.12 19.11
N LYS A 242 29.10 -6.66 18.26
CA LYS A 242 28.80 -6.97 16.85
C LYS A 242 27.64 -7.94 16.70
N ARG A 243 27.58 -9.00 17.53
CA ARG A 243 26.43 -9.92 17.53
C ARG A 243 25.12 -9.21 17.86
N LYS A 244 25.14 -8.30 18.85
CA LYS A 244 23.97 -7.48 19.22
C LYS A 244 23.57 -6.54 18.09
N GLU A 245 24.51 -5.85 17.47
CA GLU A 245 24.26 -4.96 16.34
C GLU A 245 23.61 -5.72 15.17
N ILE A 246 24.17 -6.87 14.79
CA ILE A 246 23.63 -7.72 13.73
C ILE A 246 22.21 -8.19 14.09
N THR A 247 22.01 -8.66 15.32
CA THR A 247 20.69 -9.11 15.80
C THR A 247 19.67 -7.98 15.76
N ASN A 248 20.04 -6.78 16.23
CA ASN A 248 19.19 -5.60 16.21
C ASN A 248 18.88 -5.14 14.78
N HIS A 249 19.85 -5.20 13.87
CA HIS A 249 19.64 -4.90 12.47
C HIS A 249 18.62 -5.87 11.86
N PHE A 250 18.79 -7.18 12.05
CA PHE A 250 17.84 -8.18 11.55
C PHE A 250 16.44 -7.99 12.13
N GLN A 251 16.34 -7.75 13.44
CA GLN A 251 15.06 -7.48 14.09
C GLN A 251 14.41 -6.19 13.57
N GLY A 252 15.20 -5.14 13.34
CA GLY A 252 14.74 -3.89 12.74
C GLY A 252 14.20 -4.09 11.33
N THR A 253 14.95 -4.81 10.48
CA THR A 253 14.51 -5.12 9.11
C THR A 253 13.25 -5.98 9.11
N LEU A 254 13.12 -6.96 10.02
CA LEU A 254 11.89 -7.75 10.16
C LEU A 254 10.69 -6.88 10.56
N ASN A 255 10.88 -5.96 11.50
CA ASN A 255 9.84 -5.02 11.91
C ASN A 255 9.45 -4.08 10.75
N ASP A 256 10.40 -3.62 9.95
CA ASP A 256 10.11 -2.78 8.78
C ASP A 256 9.33 -3.52 7.70
N ILE A 257 9.68 -4.79 7.44
CA ILE A 257 8.93 -5.66 6.52
C ILE A 257 7.51 -5.88 7.05
N GLN A 258 7.36 -6.18 8.35
CA GLN A 258 6.06 -6.35 8.99
C GLN A 258 5.21 -5.07 8.87
N ALA A 259 5.80 -3.91 9.14
CA ALA A 259 5.13 -2.61 8.99
C ALA A 259 4.72 -2.33 7.54
N GLN A 260 5.54 -2.71 6.55
CA GLN A 260 5.16 -2.61 5.14
C GLN A 260 3.99 -3.52 4.77
N ILE A 261 3.97 -4.76 5.26
CA ILE A 261 2.86 -5.69 5.05
C ILE A 261 1.57 -5.14 5.67
N GLU A 262 1.63 -4.62 6.90
CA GLU A 262 0.50 -3.99 7.58
C GLU A 262 0.00 -2.76 6.84
N GLN A 263 0.91 -1.90 6.39
CA GLN A 263 0.56 -0.71 5.62
C GLN A 263 -0.06 -1.07 4.26
N GLN A 264 0.42 -2.13 3.61
CA GLN A 264 -0.16 -2.63 2.35
C GLN A 264 -1.55 -3.23 2.59
N SER A 265 -1.74 -4.00 3.67
CA SER A 265 -3.04 -4.52 4.10
C SER A 265 -4.02 -3.38 4.37
N GLU A 266 -3.59 -2.32 5.07
CA GLU A 266 -4.42 -1.16 5.38
C GLU A 266 -4.82 -0.39 4.10
N ARG A 267 -3.89 -0.20 3.16
CA ARG A 267 -4.21 0.39 1.84
C ARG A 267 -5.21 -0.47 1.06
N ASN A 268 -5.04 -1.79 1.07
CA ASN A 268 -5.96 -2.70 0.40
C ASN A 268 -7.37 -2.63 1.03
N MET A 269 -7.46 -2.63 2.37
CA MET A 269 -8.71 -2.47 3.09
C MET A 269 -9.42 -1.15 2.72
N LYS A 270 -8.67 -0.04 2.64
CA LYS A 270 -9.21 1.26 2.20
C LYS A 270 -9.76 1.20 0.77
N LEU A 271 -9.05 0.58 -0.17
CA LEU A 271 -9.53 0.39 -1.54
C LEU A 271 -10.79 -0.48 -1.60
N CYS A 272 -10.88 -1.55 -0.80
CA CYS A 272 -12.10 -2.36 -0.70
C CYS A 272 -13.27 -1.55 -0.14
N GLN A 273 -13.02 -0.69 0.84
CA GLN A 273 -14.03 0.19 1.42
C GLN A 273 -14.51 1.23 0.40
N GLU A 274 -13.60 1.94 -0.27
CA GLU A 274 -13.93 2.90 -1.33
C GLU A 274 -14.71 2.26 -2.49
N ASN A 275 -14.32 1.05 -2.92
CA ASN A 275 -15.06 0.29 -3.93
C ASN A 275 -16.47 -0.07 -3.45
N SER A 276 -16.63 -0.42 -2.17
CA SER A 276 -17.94 -0.72 -1.59
C SER A 276 -18.82 0.53 -1.55
N GLU A 277 -18.27 1.68 -1.14
CA GLU A 277 -18.97 2.97 -1.15
C GLU A 277 -19.36 3.42 -2.57
N LEU A 278 -18.49 3.20 -3.56
CA LEU A 278 -18.79 3.47 -4.97
C LEU A 278 -19.90 2.57 -5.50
N ALA A 279 -19.88 1.28 -5.16
CA ALA A 279 -20.95 0.35 -5.50
C ALA A 279 -22.29 0.75 -4.87
N GLU A 280 -22.29 1.18 -3.61
CA GLU A 280 -23.49 1.71 -2.93
C GLU A 280 -24.02 2.98 -3.59
N LYS A 281 -23.14 3.92 -3.98
CA LYS A 281 -23.53 5.13 -4.72
C LYS A 281 -24.15 4.78 -6.07
N LEU A 282 -23.53 3.87 -6.84
CA LEU A 282 -24.07 3.40 -8.11
C LEU A 282 -25.44 2.74 -7.91
N LYS A 283 -25.57 1.88 -6.91
CA LYS A 283 -26.86 1.26 -6.56
C LYS A 283 -27.92 2.30 -6.21
N SER A 284 -27.59 3.29 -5.39
CA SER A 284 -28.53 4.37 -5.04
C SER A 284 -28.97 5.17 -6.26
N ILE A 285 -28.06 5.43 -7.21
CA ILE A 285 -28.40 6.09 -8.48
C ILE A 285 -29.37 5.22 -9.27
N ILE A 286 -29.10 3.93 -9.42
CA ILE A 286 -29.98 2.98 -10.12
C ILE A 286 -31.37 2.98 -9.46
N ASP A 287 -31.45 2.81 -8.14
CA ASP A 287 -32.71 2.80 -7.39
C ASP A 287 -33.51 4.12 -7.61
N GLN A 288 -32.82 5.27 -7.65
CA GLN A 288 -33.43 6.57 -7.96
C GLN A 288 -33.99 6.64 -9.39
N TYR A 289 -33.27 6.07 -10.37
CA TYR A 289 -33.72 6.01 -11.76
C TYR A 289 -34.93 5.08 -11.92
N GLU A 290 -34.94 3.93 -11.25
CA GLU A 290 -36.08 3.00 -11.25
C GLU A 290 -37.35 3.71 -10.72
N VAL A 291 -37.25 4.39 -9.58
CA VAL A 291 -38.38 5.16 -9.01
C VAL A 291 -38.83 6.29 -9.96
N ARG A 292 -37.87 6.97 -10.61
CA ARG A 292 -38.19 8.03 -11.58
C ARG A 292 -38.89 7.46 -12.81
N GLU A 293 -38.45 6.31 -13.32
CA GLU A 293 -39.05 5.63 -14.46
C GLU A 293 -40.49 5.18 -14.14
N GLU A 294 -40.71 4.59 -12.96
CA GLU A 294 -42.07 4.27 -12.48
C GLU A 294 -42.97 5.50 -12.40
N HIS A 295 -42.44 6.65 -11.98
CA HIS A 295 -43.19 7.89 -11.94
C HIS A 295 -43.54 8.40 -13.34
N LEU A 296 -42.60 8.32 -14.29
CA LEU A 296 -42.83 8.67 -15.69
C LEU A 296 -43.88 7.76 -16.33
N ASP A 297 -43.83 6.46 -16.10
CA ASP A 297 -44.82 5.49 -16.59
C ASP A 297 -46.23 5.82 -16.07
N LYS A 298 -46.36 6.19 -14.78
CA LYS A 298 -47.64 6.68 -14.20
C LYS A 298 -48.14 7.94 -14.92
N ILE A 299 -47.26 8.90 -15.24
CA ILE A 299 -47.63 10.11 -15.99
C ILE A 299 -48.08 9.75 -17.41
N PHE A 300 -47.36 8.85 -18.10
CA PHE A 300 -47.73 8.40 -19.43
C PHE A 300 -49.11 7.75 -19.44
N LYS A 301 -49.37 6.81 -18.53
CA LYS A 301 -50.70 6.19 -18.35
C LYS A 301 -51.78 7.22 -18.07
N HIS A 302 -51.51 8.20 -17.22
CA HIS A 302 -52.47 9.27 -16.92
C HIS A 302 -52.79 10.11 -18.18
N ARG A 303 -51.78 10.52 -18.94
CA ARG A 303 -51.97 11.27 -20.19
C ARG A 303 -52.68 10.46 -21.26
N GLU A 304 -52.36 9.17 -21.40
CA GLU A 304 -53.04 8.28 -22.35
C GLU A 304 -54.53 8.15 -22.02
N LEU A 305 -54.87 7.97 -20.75
CA LEU A 305 -56.27 7.93 -20.30
C LEU A 305 -56.99 9.26 -20.54
N GLN A 306 -56.32 10.40 -20.30
CA GLN A 306 -56.87 11.72 -20.62
C GLN A 306 -57.12 11.88 -22.12
N GLN A 307 -56.19 11.46 -22.97
CA GLN A 307 -56.34 11.51 -24.42
C GLN A 307 -57.53 10.65 -24.88
N LYS A 308 -57.61 9.39 -24.43
CA LYS A 308 -58.75 8.51 -24.72
C LYS A 308 -60.10 9.11 -24.30
N LEU A 309 -60.13 9.80 -23.17
CA LEU A 309 -61.35 10.48 -22.69
C LEU A 309 -61.75 11.64 -23.60
N VAL A 310 -60.78 12.43 -24.09
CA VAL A 310 -61.05 13.52 -25.05
C VAL A 310 -61.52 12.95 -26.39
N ASP A 311 -60.86 11.92 -26.90
CA ASP A 311 -61.21 11.27 -28.17
C ASP A 311 -62.63 10.67 -28.10
N ALA A 312 -62.97 9.96 -27.01
CA ALA A 312 -64.31 9.42 -26.81
C ALA A 312 -65.40 10.51 -26.72
N LYS A 313 -65.11 11.65 -26.08
CA LYS A 313 -66.05 12.79 -26.03
C LYS A 313 -66.22 13.43 -27.41
N LEU A 314 -65.14 13.52 -28.18
CA LEU A 314 -65.19 14.03 -29.55
C LEU A 314 -66.02 13.10 -30.44
N GLU A 315 -65.78 11.79 -30.38
CA GLU A 315 -66.53 10.78 -31.14
C GLU A 315 -68.01 10.80 -30.78
N GLN A 316 -68.35 10.83 -29.47
CA GLN A 316 -69.74 10.99 -29.02
C GLN A 316 -70.40 12.26 -29.58
N SER A 317 -69.70 13.40 -29.56
CA SER A 317 -70.22 14.66 -30.10
C SER A 317 -70.44 14.58 -31.62
N GLN A 318 -69.54 13.93 -32.35
CA GLN A 318 -69.65 13.74 -33.80
C GLN A 318 -70.82 12.82 -34.14
N GLU A 319 -71.02 11.75 -33.37
CA GLU A 319 -72.13 10.82 -33.56
C GLU A 319 -73.49 11.51 -33.33
N VAL A 320 -73.64 12.27 -32.25
CA VAL A 320 -74.88 13.05 -31.98
C VAL A 320 -75.15 14.07 -33.08
N MET A 321 -74.11 14.74 -33.59
CA MET A 321 -74.24 15.67 -34.72
C MET A 321 -74.70 14.95 -35.98
N LYS A 322 -74.09 13.81 -36.31
CA LYS A 322 -74.47 12.98 -37.46
C LYS A 322 -75.90 12.45 -37.34
N GLU A 323 -76.31 11.99 -36.16
CA GLU A 323 -77.70 11.56 -35.91
C GLU A 323 -78.71 12.71 -36.08
N ALA A 324 -78.35 13.93 -35.68
CA ALA A 324 -79.16 15.12 -35.89
C ALA A 324 -79.25 15.49 -37.38
N GLU A 325 -78.14 15.44 -38.11
CA GLU A 325 -78.09 15.63 -39.56
C GLU A 325 -78.94 14.61 -40.30
N ASP A 326 -78.83 13.31 -39.95
CA ASP A 326 -79.63 12.25 -40.53
C ASP A 326 -81.12 12.42 -40.22
N ARG A 327 -81.48 12.85 -38.99
CA ARG A 327 -82.87 13.18 -38.65
C ARG A 327 -83.41 14.33 -39.49
N HIS A 328 -82.66 15.43 -39.56
CA HIS A 328 -83.04 16.58 -40.37
C HIS A 328 -83.16 16.21 -41.86
N GLN A 329 -82.25 15.38 -42.38
CA GLN A 329 -82.30 14.91 -43.77
C GLN A 329 -83.55 14.06 -44.03
N ARG A 330 -83.90 13.12 -43.13
CA ARG A 330 -85.14 12.33 -43.24
C ARG A 330 -86.39 13.19 -43.18
N GLU A 331 -86.45 14.16 -42.27
CA GLU A 331 -87.58 15.09 -42.16
C GLU A 331 -87.72 15.96 -43.42
N LYS A 332 -86.59 16.46 -43.94
CA LYS A 332 -86.55 17.23 -45.20
C LYS A 332 -87.05 16.40 -46.38
N GLU A 333 -86.60 15.16 -46.53
CA GLU A 333 -87.04 14.25 -47.59
C GLU A 333 -88.54 13.93 -47.47
N TYR A 334 -89.03 13.71 -46.26
CA TYR A 334 -90.45 13.50 -45.98
C TYR A 334 -91.29 14.71 -46.40
N LEU A 335 -90.92 15.92 -45.98
CA LEU A 335 -91.63 17.15 -46.34
C LEU A 335 -91.57 17.44 -47.84
N LEU A 336 -90.45 17.17 -48.51
CA LEU A 336 -90.32 17.31 -49.96
C LEU A 336 -91.27 16.34 -50.70
N THR A 337 -91.37 15.10 -50.23
CA THR A 337 -92.29 14.10 -50.79
C THR A 337 -93.74 14.53 -50.62
N GLN A 338 -94.11 14.95 -49.41
CA GLN A 338 -95.46 15.44 -49.12
C GLN A 338 -95.81 16.69 -49.97
N ALA A 339 -94.88 17.63 -50.12
CA ALA A 339 -95.07 18.80 -50.97
C ALA A 339 -95.26 18.42 -52.45
N ALA A 340 -94.53 17.42 -52.94
CA ALA A 340 -94.69 16.89 -54.29
C ALA A 340 -96.07 16.21 -54.49
N GLU A 341 -96.53 15.42 -53.53
CA GLU A 341 -97.86 14.80 -53.53
C GLU A 341 -98.99 15.83 -53.55
N TRP A 342 -98.94 16.84 -52.66
CA TRP A 342 -99.93 17.93 -52.64
C TRP A 342 -99.95 18.73 -53.94
N LYS A 343 -98.77 18.99 -54.53
CA LYS A 343 -98.65 19.64 -55.83
C LYS A 343 -99.31 18.80 -56.94
N LEU A 344 -99.10 17.48 -56.94
CA LEU A 344 -99.73 16.57 -57.89
C LEU A 344 -101.26 16.55 -57.74
N GLN A 345 -101.76 16.46 -56.51
CA GLN A 345 -103.19 16.49 -56.20
C GLN A 345 -103.83 17.82 -56.61
N THR A 346 -103.15 18.94 -56.36
CA THR A 346 -103.60 20.29 -56.78
C THR A 346 -103.68 20.39 -58.30
N LYS A 347 -102.68 19.84 -59.01
CA LYS A 347 -102.69 19.79 -60.48
C LYS A 347 -103.87 18.98 -61.01
N MET A 348 -104.12 17.79 -60.44
CA MET A 348 -105.25 16.94 -60.81
C MET A 348 -106.60 17.63 -60.57
N LEU A 349 -106.80 18.24 -59.41
CA LEU A 349 -108.04 18.99 -59.10
C LEU A 349 -108.23 20.19 -60.04
N LYS A 350 -107.15 20.89 -60.40
CA LYS A 350 -107.20 22.00 -61.36
C LYS A 350 -107.56 21.53 -62.77
N GLU A 351 -107.04 20.39 -63.19
CA GLU A 351 -107.44 19.74 -64.46
C GLU A 351 -108.92 19.35 -64.44
N GLN A 352 -109.41 18.73 -63.37
CA GLN A 352 -110.83 18.43 -63.17
C GLN A 352 -111.71 19.69 -63.18
N GLU A 353 -111.31 20.75 -62.47
CA GLU A 353 -112.00 22.04 -62.47
C GLU A 353 -112.07 22.61 -63.90
N THR A 354 -110.99 22.51 -64.67
CA THR A 354 -110.95 22.98 -66.06
C THR A 354 -111.94 22.22 -66.94
N VAL A 355 -112.03 20.90 -66.78
CA VAL A 355 -113.01 20.05 -67.49
C VAL A 355 -114.44 20.41 -67.11
N LEU A 356 -114.73 20.55 -65.80
CA LEU A 356 -116.07 20.93 -65.33
C LEU A 356 -116.47 22.33 -65.79
N ARG A 357 -115.54 23.29 -65.80
CA ARG A 357 -115.79 24.63 -66.37
C ARG A 357 -116.10 24.55 -67.85
N ALA A 358 -115.34 23.78 -68.63
CA ALA A 358 -115.64 23.57 -70.05
C ALA A 358 -117.03 22.93 -70.25
N GLN A 359 -117.43 21.99 -69.39
CA GLN A 359 -118.76 21.40 -69.42
C GLN A 359 -119.86 22.41 -69.05
N LEU A 360 -119.64 23.26 -68.04
CA LEU A 360 -120.56 24.35 -67.70
C LEU A 360 -120.71 25.34 -68.86
N THR A 361 -119.61 25.72 -69.52
CA THR A 361 -119.64 26.56 -70.72
C THR A 361 -120.45 25.91 -71.83
N LEU A 362 -120.21 24.63 -72.13
CA LEU A 362 -120.97 23.86 -73.11
C LEU A 362 -122.47 23.82 -72.79
N TYR A 363 -122.84 23.58 -71.53
CA TYR A 363 -124.24 23.60 -71.11
C TYR A 363 -124.86 24.99 -71.16
N SER A 364 -124.09 26.04 -70.85
CA SER A 364 -124.54 27.44 -70.99
C SER A 364 -124.80 27.79 -72.45
N GLU A 365 -123.90 27.42 -73.37
CA GLU A 365 -124.07 27.60 -74.81
C GLU A 365 -125.30 26.84 -75.32
N ARG A 366 -125.48 25.57 -74.92
CA ARG A 366 -126.69 24.78 -75.21
C ARG A 366 -127.95 25.46 -74.68
N PHE A 367 -127.91 26.00 -73.47
CA PHE A 367 -129.06 26.69 -72.88
C PHE A 367 -129.37 27.99 -73.60
N GLU A 368 -128.36 28.75 -74.02
CA GLU A 368 -128.53 29.91 -74.89
C GLU A 368 -129.12 29.52 -76.25
N GLU A 369 -128.69 28.42 -76.86
CA GLU A 369 -129.29 27.88 -78.09
C GLU A 369 -130.75 27.50 -77.88
N PHE A 370 -131.08 26.84 -76.76
CA PHE A 370 -132.46 26.54 -76.37
C PHE A 370 -133.27 27.81 -76.18
N GLN A 371 -132.75 28.82 -75.48
CA GLN A 371 -133.42 30.11 -75.31
C GLN A 371 -133.59 30.84 -76.64
N LYS A 372 -132.57 30.90 -77.49
CA LYS A 372 -132.65 31.48 -78.85
C LYS A 372 -133.75 30.78 -79.65
N THR A 373 -133.81 29.46 -79.59
CA THR A 373 -134.84 28.65 -80.26
C THR A 373 -136.23 28.91 -79.65
N LEU A 374 -136.34 29.00 -78.34
CA LEU A 374 -137.59 29.29 -77.63
C LEU A 374 -138.12 30.70 -77.95
N THR A 375 -137.25 31.71 -77.95
CA THR A 375 -137.58 33.09 -78.33
C THR A 375 -138.04 33.14 -79.78
N LYS A 376 -137.35 32.44 -80.69
CA LYS A 376 -137.74 32.34 -82.10
C LYS A 376 -139.08 31.62 -82.27
N SER A 377 -139.32 30.58 -81.49
CA SER A 377 -140.63 29.89 -81.42
C SER A 377 -141.72 30.84 -80.91
N ASN A 378 -141.47 31.59 -79.84
CA ASN A 378 -142.40 32.58 -79.30
C ASN A 378 -142.69 33.72 -80.29
N GLU A 379 -141.69 34.19 -81.05
CA GLU A 379 -141.89 35.15 -82.15
C GLU A 379 -142.78 34.56 -83.25
N VAL A 380 -142.55 33.30 -83.64
CA VAL A 380 -143.42 32.61 -84.60
C VAL A 380 -144.85 32.50 -84.06
N PHE A 381 -145.04 32.14 -82.78
CA PHE A 381 -146.34 32.13 -82.12
C PHE A 381 -146.99 33.52 -82.07
N ALA A 382 -146.23 34.57 -81.76
CA ALA A 382 -146.72 35.95 -81.72
C ALA A 382 -147.14 36.44 -83.11
N ASN A 383 -146.35 36.14 -84.15
CA ASN A 383 -146.69 36.41 -85.54
C ASN A 383 -147.96 35.65 -85.96
N PHE A 384 -148.05 34.36 -85.63
CA PHE A 384 -149.24 33.55 -85.87
C PHE A 384 -150.48 34.15 -85.19
N LYS A 385 -150.35 34.60 -83.94
CA LYS A 385 -151.43 35.27 -83.21
C LYS A 385 -151.82 36.59 -83.86
N GLN A 386 -150.86 37.39 -84.31
CA GLN A 386 -151.12 38.64 -85.01
C GLN A 386 -151.82 38.40 -86.36
N GLU A 387 -151.43 37.36 -87.09
CA GLU A 387 -152.15 36.92 -88.30
C GLU A 387 -153.56 36.44 -87.98
N MET A 388 -153.75 35.68 -86.90
CA MET A 388 -155.06 35.23 -86.42
C MET A 388 -155.96 36.41 -86.02
N ASP A 389 -155.41 37.45 -85.38
CA ASP A 389 -156.14 38.68 -85.04
C ASP A 389 -156.48 39.51 -86.28
N LYS A 390 -155.57 39.59 -87.27
CA LYS A 390 -155.87 40.20 -88.58
C LYS A 390 -156.96 39.44 -89.32
N MET A 391 -156.92 38.11 -89.27
CA MET A 391 -157.95 37.24 -89.83
C MET A 391 -159.29 37.43 -89.11
N THR A 392 -159.28 37.51 -87.78
CA THR A 392 -160.47 37.79 -86.95
C THR A 392 -161.04 39.18 -87.22
N LYS A 393 -160.21 40.21 -87.42
CA LYS A 393 -160.65 41.56 -87.81
C LYS A 393 -161.24 41.57 -89.23
N LYS A 394 -160.65 40.85 -90.18
CA LYS A 394 -161.25 40.64 -91.52
C LYS A 394 -162.62 39.94 -91.40
N MET A 395 -162.72 38.92 -90.55
CA MET A 395 -163.96 38.20 -90.27
C MET A 395 -165.04 39.13 -89.69
N LYS A 396 -164.71 39.93 -88.66
CA LYS A 396 -165.64 40.94 -88.11
C LYS A 396 -166.06 42.02 -89.11
N LYS A 397 -165.17 42.41 -90.03
CA LYS A 397 -165.52 43.36 -91.12
C LYS A 397 -166.53 42.74 -92.08
N LEU A 398 -166.31 41.49 -92.49
CA LEU A 398 -167.26 40.74 -93.32
C LEU A 398 -168.60 40.51 -92.60
N GLU A 399 -168.60 40.25 -91.30
CA GLU A 399 -169.82 40.17 -90.48
C GLU A 399 -170.56 41.51 -90.44
N LYS A 400 -169.85 42.64 -90.27
CA LYS A 400 -170.46 43.98 -90.35
C LYS A 400 -171.06 44.25 -91.71
N ASP A 401 -170.34 43.97 -92.78
CA ASP A 401 -170.86 44.13 -94.14
C ASP A 401 -172.11 43.24 -94.34
N THR A 402 -172.10 42.01 -93.82
CA THR A 402 -173.25 41.08 -93.82
C THR A 402 -174.43 41.60 -93.01
N ALA A 403 -174.20 42.17 -91.81
CA ALA A 403 -175.23 42.80 -90.99
C ALA A 403 -175.83 44.04 -91.66
N THR A 404 -175.01 44.80 -92.41
CA THR A 404 -175.46 45.96 -93.18
C THR A 404 -176.34 45.51 -94.35
N TRP A 405 -175.97 44.41 -95.02
CA TRP A 405 -176.81 43.76 -96.04
C TRP A 405 -178.12 43.23 -95.45
N LYS A 406 -178.10 42.61 -94.26
CA LYS A 406 -179.32 42.19 -93.53
C LYS A 406 -180.20 43.37 -93.13
N ALA A 407 -179.64 44.46 -92.60
CA ALA A 407 -180.39 45.66 -92.24
C ALA A 407 -181.03 46.34 -93.45
N ARG A 408 -180.35 46.36 -94.61
CA ARG A 408 -180.94 46.82 -95.89
C ARG A 408 -182.07 45.90 -96.35
N PHE A 409 -181.91 44.59 -96.19
CA PHE A 409 -182.93 43.60 -96.52
C PHE A 409 -184.17 43.74 -95.60
N GLU A 410 -183.97 43.88 -94.28
CA GLU A 410 -185.04 44.10 -93.30
C GLU A 410 -185.76 45.45 -93.50
N ASN A 411 -185.05 46.53 -93.85
CA ASN A 411 -185.69 47.80 -94.19
C ASN A 411 -186.52 47.75 -95.48
N CYS A 412 -186.07 46.99 -96.50
CA CYS A 412 -186.91 46.73 -97.68
C CYS A 412 -188.13 45.87 -97.33
N ASN A 413 -187.99 44.84 -96.50
CA ASN A 413 -189.10 44.00 -96.06
C ASN A 413 -190.08 44.75 -95.16
N LYS A 414 -189.61 45.69 -94.33
CA LYS A 414 -190.46 46.53 -93.47
C LYS A 414 -191.25 47.56 -94.28
N ALA A 415 -190.65 48.12 -95.32
CA ALA A 415 -191.35 48.95 -96.30
C ALA A 415 -192.38 48.16 -97.16
N LEU A 416 -192.21 46.83 -97.27
CA LEU A 416 -193.13 45.92 -97.95
C LEU A 416 -194.29 45.44 -97.07
N LEU A 417 -194.10 45.38 -95.75
CA LEU A 417 -195.10 44.86 -94.80
C LEU A 417 -196.19 45.88 -94.39
N ASP A 418 -195.89 47.18 -94.33
CA ASP A 418 -196.93 48.21 -94.04
C ASP A 418 -197.57 48.81 -95.31
N MET A 419 -197.26 48.26 -96.50
CA MET A 419 -198.10 48.48 -97.69
C MET A 419 -199.32 47.53 -97.72
N ILE A 420 -199.54 46.75 -96.65
CA ILE A 420 -200.55 45.68 -96.55
C ILE A 420 -201.53 45.89 -95.35
N GLU A 421 -201.37 46.95 -94.54
CA GLU A 421 -202.38 47.53 -93.61
C GLU A 421 -202.40 49.06 -93.74
#